data_AF-A0A537UQ92-F1
#
_entry.id   AF-A0A537UQ92-F1
#
_cell.length_a   1.000
_cell.length_b   1.000
_cell.length_c   1.000
_cell.angle_alpha   90.00
_cell.angle_beta   90.00
_cell.angle_gamma   90.00
#
_symmetry.space_group_name_H-M   'P 1'
#
loop_
_entity.id
_entity.type
_entity.pdbx_description
1 polymer ?
#
loop_
_entity_poly.entity_id
_entity_poly.type
_entity_poly.pdbx_seq_one_letter_code
_entity_poly.pdbx_strand_id
1 'polypeptide(L)'
;MARYIFITGGVVSSLGKGLASAALGALLQARGFKVRLRKLDPYLNVDPGTMSPYQHGEVFVTDDGAETDLDLGHYERFTGRPATRQDN
;
A
#
# COMPACT_ATOMS: atom_id res chain seq x y z
N MET A 1 -13.81 -18.34 -3.24
CA MET A 1 -13.29 -17.50 -4.35
C MET A 1 -12.91 -16.14 -3.78
N ALA A 2 -11.74 -15.62 -4.12
CA ALA A 2 -11.34 -14.27 -3.68
C ALA A 2 -12.15 -13.19 -4.42
N ARG A 3 -12.49 -12.11 -3.72
CA ARG A 3 -13.12 -10.92 -4.30
C ARG A 3 -12.05 -9.83 -4.42
N TYR A 4 -12.13 -9.04 -5.49
CA TYR A 4 -11.20 -7.94 -5.76
C TYR A 4 -11.95 -6.61 -5.69
N ILE A 5 -11.38 -5.64 -4.98
CA ILE A 5 -11.86 -4.27 -4.91
C ILE A 5 -10.74 -3.40 -5.49
N PHE A 6 -11.01 -2.74 -6.61
CA PHE A 6 -10.07 -1.80 -7.21
C PHE A 6 -10.37 -0.39 -6.72
N ILE A 7 -9.34 0.29 -6.22
CA ILE A 7 -9.44 1.67 -5.73
C ILE A 7 -8.69 2.56 -6.71
N THR A 8 -9.42 3.42 -7.41
CA THR A 8 -8.88 4.34 -8.41
C THR A 8 -9.00 5.78 -7.95
N GLY A 9 -8.20 6.67 -8.54
CA GLY A 9 -8.22 8.11 -8.27
C GLY A 9 -8.54 8.91 -9.51
N GLY A 10 -9.28 10.01 -9.34
CA GLY A 10 -9.54 10.99 -10.40
C GLY A 10 -9.28 12.41 -9.94
N VAL A 11 -9.33 13.36 -10.87
CA VAL A 11 -9.14 14.81 -10.68
C VAL A 11 -7.71 15.21 -10.29
N VAL A 12 -7.25 14.84 -9.09
CA VAL A 12 -5.93 15.23 -8.57
C VAL A 12 -5.37 14.15 -7.65
N SER A 13 -4.03 14.09 -7.54
CA SER A 13 -3.37 13.24 -6.55
C SER A 13 -3.45 13.82 -5.13
N SER A 14 -2.94 13.09 -4.14
CA SER A 14 -2.86 13.54 -2.73
C SER A 14 -4.19 13.66 -1.98
N LEU A 15 -5.30 13.13 -2.51
CA LEU A 15 -6.60 13.06 -1.82
C LEU A 15 -6.71 11.96 -0.73
N GLY A 16 -5.61 11.27 -0.40
CA GLY A 16 -5.60 10.25 0.67
C GLY A 16 -6.09 8.85 0.26
N LYS A 17 -5.86 8.44 -0.99
CA LYS A 17 -6.27 7.12 -1.51
C LYS A 17 -5.65 5.95 -0.73
N GLY A 18 -4.36 6.01 -0.41
CA GLY A 18 -3.68 4.98 0.38
C GLY A 18 -4.31 4.79 1.75
N LEU A 19 -4.50 5.88 2.50
CA LEU A 19 -5.15 5.85 3.82
C LEU A 19 -6.61 5.36 3.77
N ALA A 20 -7.40 5.81 2.79
CA ALA A 20 -8.78 5.35 2.60
C ALA A 20 -8.83 3.84 2.30
N SER A 21 -7.89 3.34 1.50
CA SER A 21 -7.76 1.91 1.18
C SER A 21 -7.39 1.09 2.42
N ALA A 22 -6.44 1.60 3.22
CA ALA A 22 -6.01 1.00 4.49
C ALA A 22 -7.17 0.90 5.49
N ALA A 23 -7.93 2.00 5.65
CA ALA A 23 -9.09 2.07 6.53
C ALA A 23 -10.22 1.12 6.09
N LEU A 24 -10.51 1.03 4.78
CA LEU A 24 -11.48 0.07 4.25
C LEU A 24 -11.03 -1.37 4.54
N GLY A 25 -9.74 -1.68 4.37
CA GLY A 25 -9.19 -2.98 4.69
C GLY A 25 -9.37 -3.36 6.16
N ALA A 26 -9.09 -2.43 7.08
CA ALA A 26 -9.29 -2.62 8.51
C ALA A 26 -10.78 -2.85 8.86
N LEU A 27 -11.70 -2.09 8.25
CA LEU A 27 -13.15 -2.27 8.45
C LEU A 27 -13.64 -3.64 7.97
N LEU A 28 -13.14 -4.11 6.83
CA LEU A 28 -13.46 -5.45 6.32
C LEU A 28 -12.91 -6.55 7.24
N GLN A 29 -11.69 -6.40 7.77
CA GLN A 29 -11.16 -7.31 8.78
C GLN A 29 -12.00 -7.31 10.06
N ALA A 30 -12.45 -6.15 10.53
CA ALA A 30 -13.35 -6.03 11.69
C ALA A 30 -14.70 -6.74 11.46
N ARG A 31 -15.11 -6.96 10.20
CA ARG A 31 -16.28 -7.75 9.81
C ARG A 31 -15.98 -9.25 9.60
N GLY A 32 -14.76 -9.70 9.92
CA GLY A 32 -14.36 -11.11 9.83
C GLY A 32 -13.83 -11.54 8.46
N PHE A 33 -13.61 -10.61 7.53
CA PHE A 33 -13.04 -10.94 6.22
C PHE A 33 -11.51 -11.04 6.28
N LYS A 34 -10.95 -11.99 5.54
CA LYS A 34 -9.51 -12.01 5.24
C LYS A 34 -9.23 -11.02 4.13
N VAL A 35 -8.39 -10.03 4.40
CA VAL A 35 -8.05 -8.94 3.47
C VAL A 35 -6.56 -8.93 3.19
N ARG A 36 -6.20 -8.64 1.94
CA ARG A 36 -4.83 -8.33 1.50
C ARG A 36 -4.91 -7.07 0.64
N LEU A 37 -4.10 -6.07 0.97
CA LEU A 37 -3.97 -4.84 0.20
C LEU A 37 -2.72 -4.92 -0.68
N ARG A 38 -2.77 -4.28 -1.84
CA ARG A 38 -1.67 -4.17 -2.79
C ARG A 38 -1.62 -2.77 -3.35
N LYS A 39 -0.41 -2.26 -3.57
CA LYS A 39 -0.17 -1.02 -4.31
C LYS A 39 0.22 -1.37 -5.74
N LEU A 40 -0.08 -0.47 -6.67
CA LEU A 40 0.35 -0.54 -8.06
C LEU A 40 0.90 0.85 -8.39
N ASP A 41 2.22 0.99 -8.42
CA ASP A 41 2.86 2.26 -8.71
C ASP A 41 3.12 2.40 -10.22
N PRO A 42 2.70 3.51 -10.84
CA PRO A 42 2.87 3.73 -12.27
C PRO A 42 4.27 4.27 -12.64
N TYR A 43 5.19 4.36 -11.67
CA TYR A 43 6.54 4.86 -11.90
C TYR A 43 7.40 3.84 -12.67
N LEU A 44 8.40 4.34 -13.39
CA LEU A 44 9.34 3.48 -14.13
C LEU A 44 10.40 2.85 -13.22
N ASN A 45 10.64 3.44 -12.06
CA ASN A 45 11.57 2.92 -11.07
C ASN A 45 11.12 1.52 -10.66
N VAL A 46 12.07 0.57 -10.67
CA VAL A 46 11.81 -0.82 -10.26
C VAL A 46 11.46 -0.89 -8.77
N ASP A 47 12.11 -0.04 -7.99
CA ASP A 47 11.92 0.16 -6.56
C ASP A 47 12.13 1.66 -6.24
N PRO A 48 11.61 2.16 -5.10
CA PRO A 48 11.78 3.55 -4.72
C PRO A 48 13.15 3.88 -4.11
N GLY A 49 14.07 2.90 -3.99
CA GLY A 49 15.41 3.11 -3.41
C GLY A 49 16.26 4.11 -4.21
N THR A 50 15.92 4.33 -5.47
CA THR A 50 16.55 5.34 -6.35
C THR A 50 15.91 6.74 -6.27
N MET A 51 14.81 6.90 -5.54
CA MET A 51 14.08 8.16 -5.39
C MET A 51 14.56 8.92 -4.15
N SER A 52 14.61 10.25 -4.22
CA SER A 52 14.98 11.06 -3.05
C SER A 52 13.86 11.03 -1.99
N PRO A 53 14.14 10.56 -0.75
CA PRO A 53 13.09 10.41 0.26
C PRO A 53 12.54 11.75 0.76
N TYR A 54 13.35 12.81 0.70
CA TYR A 54 12.92 14.17 1.06
C TYR A 54 11.93 14.78 0.07
N GLN A 55 11.82 14.24 -1.14
CA GLN A 55 10.93 14.74 -2.19
C GLN A 55 9.75 13.81 -2.45
N HIS A 56 9.96 12.49 -2.32
CA HIS A 56 8.99 11.47 -2.72
C HIS A 56 8.41 10.67 -1.54
N GLY A 57 8.89 10.90 -0.32
CA GLY A 57 8.49 10.14 0.86
C GLY A 57 9.45 9.00 1.19
N GLU A 58 9.25 8.38 2.35
CA GLU A 58 10.10 7.28 2.82
C GLU A 58 10.03 6.04 1.91
N VAL A 59 11.11 5.26 1.91
CA VAL A 59 11.09 3.88 1.41
C VAL A 59 10.64 2.98 2.55
N PHE A 60 9.58 2.20 2.35
CA PHE A 60 9.16 1.19 3.31
C PHE A 60 9.90 -0.12 3.03
N VAL A 61 10.44 -0.77 4.06
CA VAL A 61 11.14 -2.05 3.92
C VAL A 61 10.33 -3.14 4.59
N THR A 62 9.93 -4.15 3.82
CA THR A 62 9.18 -5.30 4.33
C THR A 62 10.08 -6.31 5.06
N ASP A 63 9.50 -7.20 5.86
CA ASP A 63 10.23 -8.27 6.57
C ASP A 63 10.99 -9.21 5.61
N ASP A 64 10.52 -9.36 4.37
CA ASP A 64 11.20 -10.13 3.31
C ASP A 64 12.23 -9.30 2.51
N GLY A 65 12.57 -8.11 3.00
CA GLY A 65 13.65 -7.25 2.51
C GLY A 65 13.35 -6.54 1.19
N ALA A 66 12.08 -6.33 0.84
CA ALA A 66 11.73 -5.53 -0.32
C ALA A 66 11.67 -4.04 0.04
N GLU A 67 12.30 -3.20 -0.79
CA GLU A 67 12.14 -1.75 -0.75
C GLU A 67 10.89 -1.38 -1.55
N THR A 68 9.91 -0.76 -0.91
CA THR A 68 8.57 -0.51 -1.47
C THR A 68 8.09 0.89 -1.19
N ASP A 69 7.00 1.28 -1.84
CA ASP A 69 6.32 2.55 -1.58
C ASP A 69 5.79 2.63 -0.13
N LEU A 70 5.72 3.84 0.40
CA LEU A 70 5.30 4.13 1.78
C LEU A 70 3.86 3.68 2.09
N ASP A 71 2.99 3.56 1.07
CA ASP A 71 1.61 3.13 1.26
C ASP A 71 1.54 1.70 1.85
N LEU A 72 2.51 0.82 1.58
CA LEU A 72 2.55 -0.51 2.17
C LEU A 72 2.70 -0.44 3.70
N GLY A 73 3.47 0.52 4.20
CA GLY A 73 3.56 0.79 5.63
C GLY A 73 2.22 1.25 6.22
N HIS A 74 1.42 2.03 5.49
CA HIS A 74 0.06 2.35 5.92
C HIS A 74 -0.84 1.12 5.97
N TYR A 75 -0.78 0.26 4.95
CA TYR A 75 -1.57 -0.97 4.91
C TYR A 75 -1.25 -1.89 6.08
N GLU A 76 0.03 -2.09 6.36
CA GLU A 76 0.47 -2.92 7.46
C GLU A 76 0.01 -2.37 8.82
N ARG A 77 0.19 -1.06 9.06
CA ARG A 77 -0.22 -0.41 10.31
C ARG A 77 -1.73 -0.48 10.56
N PHE A 78 -2.55 -0.37 9.53
CA PHE A 78 -4.01 -0.45 9.68
C PHE A 78 -4.53 -1.88 9.80
N THR A 79 -3.91 -2.83 9.10
CA THR A 79 -4.42 -4.21 9.01
C THR A 79 -3.74 -5.18 9.95
N GLY A 80 -2.64 -4.77 10.60
CA GLY A 80 -1.80 -5.60 11.45
C GLY A 80 -1.17 -6.78 10.71
N ARG A 81 -1.10 -6.72 9.38
CA ARG A 81 -0.64 -7.82 8.53
C ARG A 81 0.64 -7.38 7.79
N PRO A 82 1.77 -8.07 8.00
CA PRO A 82 3.03 -7.75 7.32
C PRO A 82 2.88 -7.72 5.81
N ALA A 83 3.34 -6.63 5.19
CA ALA A 83 3.46 -6.55 3.74
C ALA A 83 4.62 -7.41 3.23
N THR A 84 4.57 -7.83 1.97
CA THR A 84 5.65 -8.59 1.33
C THR A 84 5.96 -8.02 -0.04
N ARG A 85 7.06 -8.47 -0.66
CA ARG A 85 7.44 -8.10 -2.03
C ARG A 85 6.30 -8.25 -3.04
N GLN A 86 5.40 -9.20 -2.82
CA GLN A 86 4.29 -9.46 -3.73
C GLN A 86 3.16 -8.42 -3.63
N ASP A 87 3.16 -7.55 -2.62
CA ASP A 87 2.13 -6.51 -2.46
C ASP A 87 2.49 -5.18 -3.12
N ASN A 88 3.73 -5.08 -3.59
CA ASN A 88 4.28 -3.97 -4.36
C ASN A 88 4.07 -4.19 -5.87
#